data_AF-A0A5B2X8P3-F1
#
_entry.id   AF-A0A5B2X8P3-F1
#
_cell.length_a   1.000
_cell.length_b   1.000
_cell.length_c   1.000
_cell.angle_alpha   90.00
_cell.angle_beta   90.00
_cell.angle_gamma   90.00
#
_symmetry.space_group_name_H-M   'P 1'
#
loop_
_entity.id
_entity.type
_entity.pdbx_description
1 polymer ?
#
loop_
_entity_poly.entity_id
_entity_poly.type
_entity_poly.pdbx_seq_one_letter_code
_entity_poly.pdbx_strand_id
1 'polypeptide(L)'
;MLLRPGTLLSIAVLAVIVPLSWDKDGVFVALLGDLSGFLLALAAMQLGILLGALAFGVRVHYVMVGVGAKVREWSSPRRRVVLRAIPLLFHVGIGPQRAPARRRMWLASIGSATVGLIAVGLCWLGAGATYWMGAAVSATATLAHSLLPRRTAGSTSVGWYLFRLPGLTGRPAAELDAAPLVAQTVDAMEAGNLDAAERSARQLADLHPQLNSATAARAALLNARGRYGEGLLLISGLMRLPDQQPREMAMVLAGMAGLAAAAVEAGQLEPDVGLPAAHRAADGAAELGCPKYRLTGTLGLLALLEGEPHKAISLATQGAELSDYALTRADDLATVARAHMAAGNNAAAREALAEAETLAAWWPRVAETRARLDIS
;
A
#
# COMPACT_ATOMS: atom_id res chain seq x y z
N MET A 1 9.48 0.48 25.36
CA MET A 1 9.50 1.21 24.08
C MET A 1 10.52 0.52 23.17
N LEU A 2 10.08 -0.45 22.36
CA LEU A 2 10.99 -1.17 21.45
C LEU A 2 11.48 -0.19 20.38
N LEU A 3 12.79 0.06 20.34
CA LEU A 3 13.41 0.89 19.31
C LEU A 3 12.98 0.36 17.94
N ARG A 4 12.51 1.25 17.07
CA ARG A 4 12.10 0.86 15.71
C ARG A 4 13.31 0.21 15.02
N PRO A 5 13.13 -0.84 14.20
CA PRO A 5 14.24 -1.57 13.59
C PRO A 5 15.22 -0.68 12.82
N GLY A 6 14.72 0.40 12.20
CA GLY A 6 15.57 1.39 11.54
C GLY A 6 16.46 2.19 12.49
N THR A 7 15.97 2.52 13.69
CA THR A 7 16.75 3.23 14.71
C THR A 7 17.88 2.35 15.26
N LEU A 8 17.62 1.05 15.44
CA LEU A 8 18.66 0.09 15.83
C LEU A 8 19.73 -0.08 14.76
N LEU A 9 19.34 -0.06 13.47
CA LEU A 9 20.27 -0.12 12.35
C LEU A 9 21.19 1.11 12.33
N SER A 10 20.63 2.33 12.46
CA SER A 10 21.41 3.58 12.50
C SER A 10 22.37 3.63 13.70
N ILE A 11 21.94 3.14 14.88
CA ILE A 11 22.80 3.07 16.07
C ILE A 11 23.93 2.06 15.86
N ALA A 12 23.64 0.88 15.30
CA ALA A 12 24.64 -0.14 15.03
C ALA A 12 25.71 0.35 14.03
N VAL A 13 25.27 1.05 12.97
CA VAL A 13 26.15 1.68 11.99
C VAL A 13 27.06 2.73 12.64
N LEU A 14 26.51 3.64 13.44
CA LEU A 14 27.29 4.65 14.17
C LEU A 14 28.33 4.00 15.10
N ALA A 15 27.96 2.92 15.78
CA ALA A 15 28.85 2.17 16.66
C ALA A 15 30.00 1.48 15.91
N VAL A 16 29.87 1.20 14.61
CA VAL A 16 30.96 0.69 13.75
C VAL A 16 31.81 1.84 13.19
N ILE A 17 31.19 2.93 12.72
CA ILE A 17 31.90 4.03 12.05
C ILE A 17 32.80 4.82 13.02
N VAL A 18 32.32 5.11 14.22
CA VAL A 18 33.04 5.96 15.19
C VAL A 18 34.38 5.37 15.66
N PRO A 19 34.50 4.06 15.99
CA PRO A 19 35.79 3.47 16.32
C PRO A 19 36.76 3.33 15.15
N LEU A 20 36.22 3.21 13.92
CA LEU A 20 37.00 3.02 12.69
C LEU A 20 37.58 4.32 12.13
N SER A 21 36.99 5.47 12.48
CA SER A 21 37.47 6.80 12.08
C SER A 21 38.17 7.46 13.26
N TRP A 22 39.50 7.35 13.31
CA TRP A 22 40.32 7.92 14.38
C TRP A 22 40.41 9.46 14.35
N ASP A 23 39.92 10.09 13.29
CA ASP A 23 39.91 11.55 13.09
C ASP A 23 38.49 12.07 12.79
N LYS A 24 38.16 13.27 13.30
CA LYS A 24 36.83 13.89 13.24
C LYS A 24 36.38 14.16 11.81
N ASP A 25 37.30 14.57 10.93
CA ASP A 25 36.99 14.79 9.51
C ASP A 25 36.68 13.47 8.79
N GLY A 26 37.36 12.39 9.19
CA GLY A 26 37.05 11.03 8.74
C GLY A 26 35.65 10.56 9.14
N VAL A 27 35.17 10.94 10.33
CA VAL A 27 33.81 10.61 10.79
C VAL A 27 32.77 11.23 9.85
N PHE A 28 32.87 12.53 9.52
CA PHE A 28 31.92 13.20 8.64
C PHE A 28 31.89 12.58 7.24
N VAL A 29 33.06 12.27 6.68
CA VAL A 29 33.17 11.61 5.37
C VAL A 29 32.56 10.20 5.41
N ALA A 30 32.77 9.44 6.48
CA ALA A 30 32.16 8.13 6.66
C ALA A 30 30.63 8.22 6.81
N LEU A 31 30.09 9.24 7.49
CA LEU A 31 28.65 9.46 7.62
C LEU A 31 27.98 9.83 6.29
N LEU A 32 28.64 10.64 5.45
CA LEU A 32 28.17 10.89 4.08
C LEU A 32 28.19 9.61 3.24
N GLY A 33 29.24 8.81 3.42
CA GLY A 33 29.35 7.47 2.86
C GLY A 33 28.18 6.58 3.28
N ASP A 34 27.91 6.51 4.57
CA ASP A 34 26.83 5.74 5.17
C ASP A 34 25.47 6.08 4.55
N LEU A 35 25.09 7.36 4.56
CA LEU A 35 23.85 7.82 3.94
C LEU A 35 23.77 7.43 2.46
N SER A 36 24.87 7.60 1.72
CA SER A 36 24.95 7.25 0.30
C SER A 36 24.80 5.74 0.09
N GLY A 37 25.44 4.92 0.91
CA GLY A 37 25.35 3.46 0.86
C GLY A 37 23.95 2.94 1.19
N PHE A 38 23.30 3.52 2.20
CA PHE A 38 21.90 3.23 2.54
C PHE A 38 20.97 3.50 1.35
N LEU A 39 21.05 4.71 0.78
CA LEU A 39 20.20 5.11 -0.34
C LEU A 39 20.50 4.28 -1.60
N LEU A 40 21.78 4.04 -1.90
CA LEU A 40 22.21 3.21 -3.02
C LEU A 40 21.68 1.79 -2.90
N ALA A 41 21.79 1.17 -1.72
CA ALA A 41 21.28 -0.19 -1.50
C ALA A 41 19.77 -0.27 -1.66
N LEU A 42 19.01 0.69 -1.11
CA LEU A 42 17.56 0.75 -1.30
C LEU A 42 17.19 0.89 -2.79
N ALA A 43 17.84 1.83 -3.50
CA ALA A 43 17.60 2.06 -4.92
C ALA A 43 17.97 0.83 -5.76
N ALA A 44 19.12 0.20 -5.50
CA ALA A 44 19.59 -1.01 -6.16
C ALA A 44 18.62 -2.18 -5.97
N MET A 45 18.14 -2.40 -4.75
CA MET A 45 17.17 -3.45 -4.47
C MET A 45 15.83 -3.23 -5.19
N GLN A 46 15.34 -1.99 -5.23
CA GLN A 46 14.10 -1.61 -5.90
C GLN A 46 14.24 -1.70 -7.43
N LEU A 47 15.39 -1.33 -7.97
CA LEU A 47 15.75 -1.56 -9.38
C LEU A 47 15.78 -3.05 -9.70
N GLY A 48 16.39 -3.87 -8.83
CA GLY A 48 16.39 -5.33 -9.00
C GLY A 48 15.00 -5.95 -8.97
N ILE A 49 14.09 -5.44 -8.11
CA ILE A 49 12.66 -5.82 -8.14
C ILE A 49 12.03 -5.44 -9.48
N LEU A 50 12.26 -4.23 -9.96
CA LEU A 50 11.70 -3.78 -11.24
C LEU A 50 12.20 -4.63 -12.41
N LEU A 51 13.51 -4.85 -12.52
CA LEU A 51 14.11 -5.66 -13.57
C LEU A 51 13.61 -7.10 -13.50
N GLY A 52 13.56 -7.69 -12.30
CA GLY A 52 13.00 -9.02 -12.10
C GLY A 52 11.51 -9.09 -12.45
N ALA A 53 10.72 -8.09 -12.09
CA ALA A 53 9.31 -8.04 -12.41
C ALA A 53 9.07 -7.99 -13.93
N LEU A 54 9.85 -7.17 -14.65
CA LEU A 54 9.82 -7.09 -16.10
C LEU A 54 10.25 -8.40 -16.77
N ALA A 55 11.34 -9.02 -16.30
CA ALA A 55 11.86 -10.27 -16.85
C ALA A 55 10.92 -11.46 -16.64
N PHE A 56 10.26 -11.54 -15.48
CA PHE A 56 9.43 -12.69 -15.09
C PHE A 56 7.93 -12.43 -15.20
N GLY A 57 7.52 -11.30 -15.78
CA GLY A 57 6.12 -10.96 -16.01
C GLY A 57 5.30 -10.80 -14.73
N VAL A 58 5.90 -10.21 -13.69
CA VAL A 58 5.18 -9.72 -12.51
C VAL A 58 4.68 -8.31 -12.81
N ARG A 59 3.46 -7.98 -12.41
CA ARG A 59 2.91 -6.65 -12.66
C ARG A 59 3.56 -5.62 -11.76
N VAL A 60 3.98 -4.53 -12.37
CA VAL A 60 4.36 -3.30 -11.67
C VAL A 60 3.15 -2.38 -11.70
N HIS A 61 2.49 -2.21 -10.56
CA HIS A 61 1.30 -1.35 -10.45
C HIS A 61 1.67 0.07 -10.00
N TYR A 62 2.82 0.23 -9.34
CA TYR A 62 3.23 1.51 -8.80
C TYR A 62 4.74 1.74 -8.92
N VAL A 63 5.14 2.95 -9.33
CA VAL A 63 6.52 3.41 -9.30
C VAL A 63 6.57 4.82 -8.74
N MET A 64 7.24 5.02 -7.61
CA MET A 64 7.53 6.33 -7.04
C MET A 64 8.99 6.67 -7.24
N VAL A 65 9.26 7.86 -7.78
CA VAL A 65 10.59 8.45 -7.84
C VAL A 65 10.57 9.71 -6.98
N GLY A 66 11.17 9.62 -5.80
CA GLY A 66 11.44 10.71 -4.90
C GLY A 66 10.57 10.79 -3.66
N VAL A 67 10.74 11.89 -2.92
CA VAL A 67 10.05 12.25 -1.67
C VAL A 67 9.60 13.71 -1.75
N GLY A 68 8.61 14.08 -0.93
CA GLY A 68 8.06 15.44 -0.89
C GLY A 68 6.90 15.64 -1.86
N ALA A 69 6.67 16.89 -2.26
CA ALA A 69 5.53 17.27 -3.10
C ALA A 69 5.54 16.56 -4.45
N LYS A 70 4.35 16.21 -4.95
CA LYS A 70 4.14 15.61 -6.27
C LYS A 70 4.47 16.64 -7.34
N VAL A 71 5.43 16.32 -8.21
CA VAL A 71 5.81 17.16 -9.36
C VAL A 71 5.01 16.76 -10.58
N ARG A 72 4.94 15.45 -10.84
CA ARG A 72 4.26 14.90 -12.00
C ARG A 72 3.76 13.50 -11.72
N GLU A 73 2.64 13.16 -12.33
CA GLU A 73 2.04 11.83 -12.24
C GLU A 73 1.61 11.37 -13.63
N TRP A 74 1.91 10.10 -13.93
CA TRP A 74 1.41 9.39 -15.08
C TRP A 74 0.60 8.21 -14.57
N SER A 75 -0.71 8.27 -14.72
CA SER A 75 -1.63 7.19 -14.34
C SER A 75 -2.17 6.50 -15.58
N SER A 76 -2.28 5.19 -15.47
CA SER A 76 -3.03 4.32 -16.38
C SER A 76 -3.85 3.37 -15.51
N PRO A 77 -4.89 2.70 -16.05
CA PRO A 77 -5.69 1.77 -15.26
C PRO A 77 -4.89 0.65 -14.61
N ARG A 78 -3.66 0.36 -15.08
CA ARG A 78 -2.85 -0.75 -14.56
C ARG A 78 -1.56 -0.35 -13.87
N ARG A 79 -1.18 0.92 -13.96
CA ARG A 79 0.12 1.41 -13.50
C ARG A 79 0.06 2.90 -13.21
N ARG A 80 0.63 3.28 -12.07
CA ARG A 80 0.85 4.66 -11.65
C ARG A 80 2.35 4.92 -11.52
N VAL A 81 2.83 6.01 -12.11
CA VAL A 81 4.21 6.49 -11.97
C VAL A 81 4.15 7.90 -11.40
N VAL A 82 4.80 8.13 -10.27
CA VAL A 82 4.81 9.41 -9.56
C VAL A 82 6.24 9.92 -9.44
N LEU A 83 6.47 11.14 -9.92
CA LEU A 83 7.69 11.90 -9.69
C LEU A 83 7.44 12.93 -8.60
N ARG A 84 8.30 12.94 -7.58
CA ARG A 84 8.27 13.88 -6.45
C ARG A 84 9.47 14.82 -6.50
N ALA A 85 9.38 15.93 -5.76
CA ALA A 85 10.32 17.04 -5.81
C ALA A 85 11.77 16.65 -5.52
N ILE A 86 11.98 15.68 -4.62
CA ILE A 86 13.31 15.25 -4.19
C ILE A 86 13.55 13.81 -4.67
N PRO A 87 14.25 13.57 -5.80
CA PRO A 87 14.40 12.25 -6.42
C PRO A 87 15.43 11.34 -5.71
N LEU A 88 15.37 11.26 -4.37
CA LEU A 88 16.32 10.50 -3.55
C LEU A 88 15.90 9.04 -3.32
N LEU A 89 14.61 8.75 -3.36
CA LEU A 89 14.08 7.41 -3.12
C LEU A 89 13.43 6.85 -4.37
N PHE A 90 13.57 5.55 -4.55
CA PHE A 90 12.92 4.82 -5.63
C PHE A 90 12.09 3.70 -5.00
N HIS A 91 10.80 3.65 -5.29
CA HIS A 91 9.91 2.63 -4.75
C HIS A 91 9.07 1.98 -5.84
N VAL A 92 9.00 0.65 -5.83
CA VAL A 92 8.29 -0.14 -6.83
C VAL A 92 7.28 -1.04 -6.14
N GLY A 93 6.00 -0.86 -6.47
CA GLY A 93 4.91 -1.74 -6.08
C GLY A 93 4.71 -2.84 -7.13
N ILE A 94 4.84 -4.09 -6.70
CA ILE A 94 4.62 -5.27 -7.55
C ILE A 94 3.44 -6.12 -7.06
N GLY A 95 2.72 -6.74 -8.00
CA GLY A 95 1.56 -7.57 -7.72
C GLY A 95 1.49 -8.84 -8.58
N PRO A 96 0.84 -9.91 -8.07
CA PRO A 96 0.65 -11.15 -8.82
C PRO A 96 -0.42 -10.95 -9.92
N GLN A 97 -0.03 -11.01 -11.20
CA GLN A 97 -0.96 -10.84 -12.32
C GLN A 97 -1.18 -12.13 -13.12
N ARG A 98 -0.18 -13.02 -13.19
CA ARG A 98 -0.22 -14.23 -14.00
C ARG A 98 0.21 -15.44 -13.19
N ALA A 99 -0.46 -16.56 -13.42
CA ALA A 99 0.02 -17.84 -12.94
C ALA A 99 1.35 -18.24 -13.64
N PRO A 100 2.22 -19.03 -13.00
CA PRO A 100 2.24 -19.32 -11.57
C PRO A 100 2.78 -18.12 -10.75
N ALA A 101 1.93 -17.51 -9.92
CA ALA A 101 2.23 -16.25 -9.25
C ALA A 101 3.41 -16.36 -8.28
N ARG A 102 3.43 -17.40 -7.43
CA ARG A 102 4.50 -17.61 -6.44
C ARG A 102 5.88 -17.68 -7.10
N ARG A 103 6.02 -18.48 -8.17
CA ARG A 103 7.29 -18.64 -8.88
C ARG A 103 7.77 -17.32 -9.47
N ARG A 104 6.88 -16.54 -10.09
CA ARG A 104 7.23 -15.25 -10.68
C ARG A 104 7.66 -14.24 -9.62
N MET A 105 6.94 -14.16 -8.49
CA MET A 105 7.31 -13.27 -7.37
C MET A 105 8.62 -13.68 -6.71
N TRP A 106 8.87 -14.98 -6.57
CA TRP A 106 10.15 -15.51 -6.07
C TRP A 106 11.31 -15.12 -6.99
N LEU A 107 11.17 -15.36 -8.30
CA LEU A 107 12.19 -15.00 -9.30
C LEU A 107 12.45 -13.48 -9.34
N ALA A 108 11.41 -12.64 -9.24
CA ALA A 108 11.58 -11.19 -9.16
C ALA A 108 12.35 -10.78 -7.89
N SER A 109 12.16 -11.50 -6.78
CA SER A 109 12.88 -11.25 -5.52
C SER A 109 14.35 -11.66 -5.58
N ILE A 110 14.68 -12.67 -6.40
CA ILE A 110 16.09 -13.01 -6.71
C ILE A 110 16.75 -11.83 -7.41
N GLY A 111 16.09 -11.23 -8.41
CA GLY A 111 16.59 -10.02 -9.08
C GLY A 111 16.91 -8.89 -8.10
N SER A 112 16.04 -8.65 -7.11
CA SER A 112 16.28 -7.68 -6.05
C SER A 112 17.54 -7.99 -5.23
N ALA A 113 17.68 -9.24 -4.76
CA ALA A 113 18.82 -9.64 -3.96
C ALA A 113 20.14 -9.63 -4.76
N THR A 114 20.11 -10.05 -6.03
CA THR A 114 21.30 -10.02 -6.90
C THR A 114 21.78 -8.60 -7.14
N VAL A 115 20.90 -7.67 -7.52
CA VAL A 115 21.31 -6.27 -7.75
C VAL A 115 21.75 -5.60 -6.44
N GLY A 116 21.09 -5.91 -5.31
CA GLY A 116 21.54 -5.48 -3.99
C GLY A 116 22.93 -6.00 -3.60
N LEU A 117 23.22 -7.28 -3.85
CA LEU A 117 24.53 -7.88 -3.62
C LEU A 117 25.62 -7.24 -4.49
N ILE A 118 25.32 -6.96 -5.76
CA ILE A 118 26.26 -6.26 -6.66
C ILE A 118 26.57 -4.86 -6.11
N ALA A 119 25.56 -4.10 -5.71
CA ALA A 119 25.76 -2.77 -5.14
C ALA A 119 26.61 -2.79 -3.86
N VAL A 120 26.33 -3.74 -2.96
CA VAL A 120 27.15 -3.96 -1.74
C VAL A 120 28.59 -4.32 -2.10
N GLY A 121 28.79 -5.22 -3.06
CA GLY A 121 30.13 -5.61 -3.53
C GLY A 121 30.92 -4.43 -4.11
N LEU A 122 30.27 -3.57 -4.90
CA LEU A 122 30.87 -2.35 -5.44
C LEU A 122 31.29 -1.38 -4.33
N CYS A 123 30.49 -1.21 -3.27
CA CYS A 123 30.89 -0.40 -2.13
C CYS A 123 32.12 -0.98 -1.42
N TRP A 124 32.18 -2.31 -1.24
CA TRP A 124 33.33 -2.97 -0.60
C TRP A 124 34.61 -2.88 -1.43
N LEU A 125 34.53 -2.88 -2.76
CA LEU A 125 35.71 -2.65 -3.63
C LEU A 125 36.34 -1.27 -3.40
N GLY A 126 35.54 -0.26 -3.04
CA GLY A 126 36.01 1.08 -2.73
C GLY A 126 36.46 1.27 -1.27
N ALA A 127 36.23 0.31 -0.37
CA ALA A 127 36.33 0.48 1.08
C ALA A 127 37.73 0.82 1.63
N GLY A 128 38.75 0.86 0.76
CA GLY A 128 40.05 1.45 1.10
C GLY A 128 39.98 2.94 1.45
N ALA A 129 38.92 3.66 1.05
CA ALA A 129 38.67 5.04 1.45
C ALA A 129 37.54 5.15 2.48
N THR A 130 37.65 6.11 3.41
CA THR A 130 36.72 6.32 4.54
C THR A 130 35.26 6.49 4.12
N TYR A 131 35.00 7.21 3.02
CA TYR A 131 33.65 7.37 2.46
C TYR A 131 33.05 6.01 2.06
N TRP A 132 33.79 5.22 1.30
CA TRP A 132 33.33 3.92 0.81
C TRP A 132 33.22 2.88 1.92
N MET A 133 34.02 2.97 2.97
CA MET A 133 33.84 2.15 4.17
C MET A 133 32.47 2.39 4.82
N GLY A 134 32.09 3.66 5.03
CA GLY A 134 30.76 4.02 5.53
C GLY A 134 29.65 3.50 4.61
N ALA A 135 29.80 3.71 3.30
CA ALA A 135 28.85 3.24 2.30
C ALA A 135 28.69 1.71 2.29
N ALA A 136 29.80 0.96 2.40
CA ALA A 136 29.80 -0.49 2.42
C ALA A 136 29.10 -1.06 3.65
N VAL A 137 29.38 -0.50 4.84
CA VAL A 137 28.74 -0.89 6.10
C VAL A 137 27.22 -0.68 6.00
N SER A 138 26.78 0.50 5.59
CA SER A 138 25.36 0.82 5.47
C SER A 138 24.63 -0.01 4.43
N ALA A 139 25.23 -0.16 3.25
CA ALA A 139 24.66 -0.96 2.18
C ALA A 139 24.49 -2.41 2.61
N THR A 140 25.50 -2.97 3.30
CA THR A 140 25.46 -4.33 3.86
C THR A 140 24.34 -4.46 4.89
N ALA A 141 24.24 -3.51 5.83
CA ALA A 141 23.22 -3.50 6.87
C ALA A 141 21.80 -3.40 6.26
N THR A 142 21.63 -2.57 5.22
CA THR A 142 20.37 -2.39 4.48
C THR A 142 19.95 -3.66 3.76
N LEU A 143 20.88 -4.30 3.06
CA LEU A 143 20.64 -5.57 2.37
C LEU A 143 20.28 -6.67 3.37
N ALA A 144 21.06 -6.83 4.44
CA ALA A 144 20.80 -7.80 5.50
C ALA A 144 19.40 -7.59 6.12
N HIS A 145 19.05 -6.35 6.45
CA HIS A 145 17.73 -6.00 6.98
C HIS A 145 16.58 -6.36 6.02
N SER A 146 16.82 -6.23 4.72
CA SER A 146 15.84 -6.53 3.67
C SER A 146 15.71 -8.02 3.37
N LEU A 147 16.76 -8.80 3.66
CA LEU A 147 16.80 -10.26 3.60
C LEU A 147 16.25 -10.95 4.86
N LEU A 148 15.99 -10.21 5.95
CA LEU A 148 15.28 -10.75 7.11
C LEU A 148 13.83 -11.09 6.73
N PRO A 149 13.38 -12.36 6.87
CA PRO A 149 12.06 -12.79 6.42
C PRO A 149 10.95 -12.22 7.29
N ARG A 150 10.39 -11.09 6.84
CA ARG A 150 9.28 -10.37 7.48
C ARG A 150 8.12 -10.18 6.51
N ARG A 151 6.90 -10.36 7.01
CA ARG A 151 5.64 -10.10 6.30
C ARG A 151 4.67 -9.43 7.27
N THR A 152 4.34 -8.17 7.00
CA THR A 152 3.41 -7.36 7.80
C THR A 152 2.22 -6.92 6.93
N ALA A 153 1.22 -6.27 7.53
CA ALA A 153 0.11 -5.68 6.76
C ALA A 153 0.58 -4.57 5.81
N GLY A 154 1.63 -3.83 6.18
CA GLY A 154 2.18 -2.75 5.37
C GLY A 154 3.17 -3.18 4.28
N SER A 155 3.89 -4.30 4.45
CA SER A 155 4.95 -4.68 3.50
C SER A 155 5.32 -6.17 3.59
N THR A 156 5.89 -6.69 2.51
CA THR A 156 6.56 -8.00 2.50
C THR A 156 8.01 -7.80 2.12
N SER A 157 8.93 -8.27 2.96
CA SER A 157 10.37 -8.16 2.71
C SER A 157 10.83 -9.09 1.59
N VAL A 158 11.95 -8.74 0.94
CA VAL A 158 12.62 -9.59 -0.06
C VAL A 158 13.03 -10.93 0.57
N GLY A 159 13.52 -10.91 1.81
CA GLY A 159 13.83 -12.11 2.58
C GLY A 159 12.66 -13.07 2.72
N TRP A 160 11.45 -12.56 2.95
CA TRP A 160 10.28 -13.43 3.05
C TRP A 160 9.99 -14.13 1.73
N TYR A 161 10.06 -13.38 0.61
CA TYR A 161 9.89 -13.98 -0.70
C TYR A 161 10.97 -15.03 -0.98
N LEU A 162 12.24 -14.78 -0.66
CA LEU A 162 13.31 -15.73 -0.96
C LEU A 162 13.27 -16.99 -0.09
N PHE A 163 13.06 -16.83 1.22
CA PHE A 163 13.27 -17.91 2.19
C PHE A 163 11.98 -18.57 2.70
N ARG A 164 10.83 -17.87 2.66
CA ARG A 164 9.55 -18.40 3.16
C ARG A 164 8.57 -18.77 2.07
N LEU A 165 8.57 -18.07 0.94
CA LEU A 165 7.63 -18.36 -0.16
C LEU A 165 7.80 -19.78 -0.75
N PRO A 166 9.01 -20.32 -0.97
CA PRO A 166 9.16 -21.66 -1.56
C PRO A 166 8.56 -22.78 -0.70
N GLY A 167 8.62 -22.62 0.63
CA GLY A 167 8.06 -23.57 1.59
C GLY A 167 6.62 -23.27 2.01
N LEU A 168 5.95 -22.31 1.36
CA LEU A 168 4.60 -21.91 1.74
C LEU A 168 3.58 -22.96 1.27
N THR A 169 2.80 -23.49 2.21
CA THR A 169 1.76 -24.50 1.96
C THR A 169 0.39 -24.07 2.53
N GLY A 170 -0.65 -24.87 2.28
CA GLY A 170 -1.99 -24.67 2.85
C GLY A 170 -2.72 -23.42 2.32
N ARG A 171 -3.59 -22.84 3.16
CA ARG A 171 -4.41 -21.65 2.80
C ARG A 171 -3.54 -20.48 2.30
N PRO A 172 -2.45 -20.06 2.97
CA PRO A 172 -1.64 -18.93 2.50
C PRO A 172 -1.02 -19.15 1.10
N ALA A 173 -0.72 -20.40 0.77
CA ALA A 173 -0.21 -20.77 -0.55
C ALA A 173 -1.30 -20.65 -1.62
N ALA A 174 -2.51 -21.17 -1.31
CA ALA A 174 -3.68 -21.07 -2.18
C ALA A 174 -4.11 -19.60 -2.40
N GLU A 175 -4.05 -18.74 -1.39
CA GLU A 175 -4.31 -17.29 -1.52
C GLU A 175 -3.40 -16.63 -2.57
N LEU A 176 -2.11 -16.98 -2.59
CA LEU A 176 -1.16 -16.45 -3.58
C LEU A 176 -1.38 -17.03 -4.98
N ASP A 177 -1.80 -18.29 -5.08
CA ASP A 177 -2.12 -18.91 -6.37
C ASP A 177 -3.41 -18.35 -6.98
N ALA A 178 -4.37 -17.97 -6.14
CA ALA A 178 -5.62 -17.32 -6.54
C ALA A 178 -5.48 -15.82 -6.84
N ALA A 179 -4.40 -15.18 -6.38
CA ALA A 179 -4.19 -13.75 -6.50
C ALA A 179 -4.27 -13.18 -7.95
N PRO A 180 -3.86 -13.90 -9.01
CA PRO A 180 -4.12 -13.48 -10.39
C PRO A 180 -5.61 -13.32 -10.74
N LEU A 181 -6.51 -14.13 -10.18
CA LEU A 181 -7.95 -13.99 -10.38
C LEU A 181 -8.50 -12.80 -9.60
N VAL A 182 -7.99 -12.56 -8.39
CA VAL A 182 -8.31 -11.35 -7.61
C VAL A 182 -7.90 -10.11 -8.39
N ALA A 183 -6.70 -10.10 -8.98
CA ALA A 183 -6.21 -9.00 -9.80
C ALA A 183 -7.08 -8.76 -11.04
N GLN A 184 -7.63 -9.80 -11.66
CA GLN A 184 -8.57 -9.66 -12.78
C GLN A 184 -9.89 -9.01 -12.33
N THR A 185 -10.42 -9.40 -11.18
CA THR A 185 -11.61 -8.76 -10.60
C THR A 185 -11.36 -7.28 -10.31
N VAL A 186 -10.22 -6.96 -9.68
CA VAL A 186 -9.85 -5.57 -9.39
C VAL A 186 -9.66 -4.76 -10.67
N ASP A 187 -8.96 -5.30 -11.68
CA ASP A 187 -8.75 -4.61 -12.96
C ASP A 187 -10.06 -4.34 -13.70
N ALA A 188 -11.00 -5.29 -13.65
CA ALA A 188 -12.32 -5.11 -14.24
C ALA A 188 -13.12 -4.04 -13.49
N MET A 189 -13.02 -3.99 -12.15
CA MET A 189 -13.58 -2.90 -11.36
C MET A 189 -12.92 -1.58 -11.72
N GLU A 190 -11.60 -1.46 -11.74
CA GLU A 190 -10.89 -0.21 -12.10
C GLU A 190 -11.28 0.30 -13.50
N ALA A 191 -11.61 -0.60 -14.43
CA ALA A 191 -12.10 -0.25 -15.76
C ALA A 191 -13.61 0.09 -15.83
N GLY A 192 -14.33 0.04 -14.71
CA GLY A 192 -15.80 0.24 -14.65
C GLY A 192 -16.62 -0.91 -15.25
N ASN A 193 -16.00 -2.04 -15.57
CA ASN A 193 -16.68 -3.20 -16.14
C ASN A 193 -17.14 -4.16 -15.01
N LEU A 194 -18.21 -3.77 -14.32
CA LEU A 194 -18.73 -4.51 -13.17
C LEU A 194 -19.23 -5.92 -13.54
N ASP A 195 -19.67 -6.14 -14.77
CA ASP A 195 -20.09 -7.47 -15.24
C ASP A 195 -18.90 -8.41 -15.40
N ALA A 196 -17.78 -7.91 -15.96
CA ALA A 196 -16.54 -8.68 -16.01
C ALA A 196 -15.99 -8.95 -14.61
N ALA A 197 -16.03 -7.95 -13.72
CA ALA A 197 -15.61 -8.11 -12.33
C ALA A 197 -16.47 -9.17 -11.62
N GLU A 198 -17.78 -9.18 -11.83
CA GLU A 198 -18.68 -10.17 -11.27
C GLU A 198 -18.38 -11.59 -11.79
N ARG A 199 -18.16 -11.75 -13.09
CA ARG A 199 -17.77 -13.06 -13.66
C ARG A 199 -16.47 -13.57 -13.04
N SER A 200 -15.45 -12.73 -12.92
CA SER A 200 -14.17 -13.11 -12.29
C SER A 200 -14.32 -13.41 -10.80
N ALA A 201 -15.12 -12.62 -10.06
CA ALA A 201 -15.38 -12.86 -8.64
C ALA A 201 -16.16 -14.18 -8.40
N ARG A 202 -17.14 -14.51 -9.26
CA ARG A 202 -17.86 -15.79 -9.21
C ARG A 202 -16.92 -16.95 -9.50
N GLN A 203 -16.14 -16.87 -10.58
CA GLN A 203 -15.14 -17.88 -10.90
C GLN A 203 -14.16 -18.11 -9.73
N LEU A 204 -13.69 -17.04 -9.08
CA LEU A 204 -12.84 -17.13 -7.91
C LEU A 204 -13.55 -17.82 -6.73
N ALA A 205 -14.82 -17.50 -6.48
CA ALA A 205 -15.62 -18.14 -5.43
C ALA A 205 -15.91 -19.62 -5.72
N ASP A 206 -16.14 -19.99 -6.98
CA ASP A 206 -16.41 -21.37 -7.38
C ASP A 206 -15.17 -22.25 -7.25
N LEU A 207 -14.00 -21.73 -7.66
CA LEU A 207 -12.72 -22.45 -7.59
C LEU A 207 -12.13 -22.48 -6.17
N HIS A 208 -12.41 -21.45 -5.38
CA HIS A 208 -11.76 -21.21 -4.09
C HIS A 208 -12.74 -20.68 -3.02
N PRO A 209 -13.84 -21.41 -2.73
CA PRO A 209 -14.90 -20.93 -1.83
C PRO A 209 -14.44 -20.64 -0.39
N GLN A 210 -13.35 -21.28 0.03
CA GLN A 210 -12.78 -21.19 1.37
C GLN A 210 -11.73 -20.08 1.54
N LEU A 211 -11.36 -19.36 0.48
CA LEU A 211 -10.32 -18.33 0.54
C LEU A 211 -10.90 -16.97 0.96
N ASN A 212 -10.15 -16.27 1.80
CA ASN A 212 -10.49 -14.91 2.25
C ASN A 212 -10.55 -13.97 1.05
N SER A 213 -9.64 -14.13 0.08
CA SER A 213 -9.62 -13.27 -1.11
C SER A 213 -10.88 -13.42 -1.98
N ALA A 214 -11.53 -14.58 -1.99
CA ALA A 214 -12.78 -14.78 -2.72
C ALA A 214 -13.91 -13.96 -2.09
N THR A 215 -14.07 -14.04 -0.77
CA THR A 215 -15.05 -13.23 -0.03
C THR A 215 -14.73 -11.73 -0.12
N ALA A 216 -13.46 -11.36 0.01
CA ALA A 216 -13.04 -9.96 -0.07
C ALA A 216 -13.28 -9.37 -1.46
N ALA A 217 -13.05 -10.13 -2.54
CA ALA A 217 -13.34 -9.69 -3.91
C ALA A 217 -14.84 -9.47 -4.13
N ARG A 218 -15.71 -10.34 -3.56
CA ARG A 218 -17.16 -10.14 -3.60
C ARG A 218 -17.61 -8.92 -2.79
N ALA A 219 -17.03 -8.70 -1.60
CA ALA A 219 -17.30 -7.51 -0.80
C ALA A 219 -16.87 -6.22 -1.54
N ALA A 220 -15.72 -6.24 -2.22
CA ALA A 220 -15.25 -5.12 -3.03
C ALA A 220 -16.18 -4.85 -4.24
N LEU A 221 -16.73 -5.89 -4.87
CA LEU A 221 -17.73 -5.73 -5.93
C LEU A 221 -19.04 -5.12 -5.41
N LEU A 222 -19.49 -5.52 -4.21
CA LEU A 222 -20.66 -4.91 -3.57
C LEU A 222 -20.39 -3.43 -3.26
N ASN A 223 -19.20 -3.10 -2.76
CA ASN A 223 -18.74 -1.73 -2.58
C ASN A 223 -18.81 -0.93 -3.89
N ALA A 224 -18.30 -1.49 -4.99
CA ALA A 224 -18.33 -0.88 -6.31
C ALA A 224 -19.76 -0.69 -6.87
N ARG A 225 -20.75 -1.42 -6.35
CA ARG A 225 -22.17 -1.27 -6.66
C ARG A 225 -22.93 -0.38 -5.66
N GLY A 226 -22.23 0.24 -4.72
CA GLY A 226 -22.83 1.04 -3.65
C GLY A 226 -23.62 0.22 -2.62
N ARG A 227 -23.43 -1.11 -2.57
CA ARG A 227 -24.10 -2.03 -1.62
C ARG A 227 -23.22 -2.27 -0.40
N TYR A 228 -22.88 -1.19 0.31
CA TYR A 228 -21.92 -1.19 1.42
C TYR A 228 -22.34 -2.08 2.59
N GLY A 229 -23.62 -2.05 2.99
CA GLY A 229 -24.13 -2.85 4.10
C GLY A 229 -23.99 -4.36 3.85
N GLU A 230 -24.29 -4.81 2.63
CA GLU A 230 -24.10 -6.21 2.24
C GLU A 230 -22.61 -6.59 2.15
N GLY A 231 -21.78 -5.68 1.65
CA GLY A 231 -20.32 -5.83 1.68
C GLY A 231 -19.81 -6.00 3.11
N LEU A 232 -20.30 -5.17 4.04
CA LEU A 232 -19.97 -5.20 5.46
C LEU A 232 -20.35 -6.55 6.09
N LEU A 233 -21.54 -7.07 5.79
CA LEU A 233 -21.97 -8.38 6.26
C LEU A 233 -21.04 -9.50 5.77
N LEU A 234 -20.67 -9.50 4.49
CA LEU A 234 -19.75 -10.50 3.94
C LEU A 234 -18.37 -10.45 4.62
N ILE A 235 -17.78 -9.26 4.76
CA ILE A 235 -16.44 -9.13 5.34
C ILE A 235 -16.44 -9.43 6.85
N SER A 236 -17.54 -9.14 7.57
CA SER A 236 -17.67 -9.46 8.99
C SER A 236 -17.69 -10.97 9.24
N GLY A 237 -18.19 -11.76 8.28
CA GLY A 237 -18.12 -13.22 8.32
C GLY A 237 -16.69 -13.76 8.35
N LEU A 238 -15.72 -13.03 7.79
CA LEU A 238 -14.31 -13.43 7.82
C LEU A 238 -13.72 -13.40 9.22
N MET A 239 -14.25 -12.58 10.14
CA MET A 239 -13.77 -12.52 11.52
C MET A 239 -13.96 -13.84 12.29
N ARG A 240 -14.90 -14.68 11.85
CA ARG A 240 -15.22 -15.96 12.51
C ARG A 240 -14.33 -17.11 12.06
N LEU A 241 -13.45 -16.89 11.09
CA LEU A 241 -12.60 -17.95 10.55
C LEU A 241 -11.52 -18.32 11.56
N PRO A 242 -11.34 -19.62 11.85
CA PRO A 242 -10.23 -20.08 12.68
C PRO A 242 -8.90 -19.77 11.98
N ASP A 243 -7.85 -19.64 12.80
CA ASP A 243 -6.46 -19.50 12.35
C ASP A 243 -6.18 -18.31 11.42
N GLN A 244 -6.87 -17.17 11.62
CA GLN A 244 -6.50 -15.94 10.91
C GLN A 244 -5.16 -15.40 11.42
N GLN A 245 -4.24 -15.16 10.48
CA GLN A 245 -2.98 -14.50 10.82
C GLN A 245 -3.27 -13.03 11.20
N PRO A 246 -2.54 -12.44 12.16
CA PRO A 246 -2.75 -11.04 12.57
C PRO A 246 -2.79 -10.06 11.40
N ARG A 247 -1.95 -10.28 10.38
CA ARG A 247 -1.94 -9.52 9.13
C ARG A 247 -3.25 -9.60 8.35
N GLU A 248 -3.84 -10.79 8.24
CA GLU A 248 -5.08 -11.00 7.50
C GLU A 248 -6.22 -10.31 8.23
N MET A 249 -6.29 -10.49 9.56
CA MET A 249 -7.26 -9.80 10.41
C MET A 249 -7.12 -8.28 10.34
N ALA A 250 -5.89 -7.74 10.32
CA ALA A 250 -5.66 -6.30 10.15
C ALA A 250 -6.27 -5.75 8.85
N MET A 251 -6.17 -6.51 7.75
CA MET A 251 -6.76 -6.11 6.45
C MET A 251 -8.29 -6.25 6.44
N VAL A 252 -8.83 -7.29 7.09
CA VAL A 252 -10.28 -7.48 7.28
C VAL A 252 -10.85 -6.32 8.09
N LEU A 253 -10.21 -5.94 9.20
CA LEU A 253 -10.60 -4.81 10.04
C LEU A 253 -10.51 -3.46 9.29
N ALA A 254 -9.45 -3.23 8.50
CA ALA A 254 -9.35 -2.04 7.67
C ALA A 254 -10.49 -1.96 6.64
N GLY A 255 -10.81 -3.08 5.99
CA GLY A 255 -11.93 -3.16 5.03
C GLY A 255 -13.29 -2.97 5.70
N MET A 256 -13.50 -3.53 6.88
CA MET A 256 -14.71 -3.32 7.68
C MET A 256 -14.88 -1.86 8.08
N ALA A 257 -13.81 -1.19 8.52
CA ALA A 257 -13.87 0.21 8.88
C ALA A 257 -14.32 1.09 7.69
N GLY A 258 -13.74 0.87 6.51
CA GLY A 258 -14.13 1.57 5.28
C GLY A 258 -15.58 1.30 4.87
N LEU A 259 -15.99 0.02 4.86
CA LEU A 259 -17.36 -0.37 4.49
C LEU A 259 -18.42 0.12 5.48
N ALA A 260 -18.13 0.09 6.78
CA ALA A 260 -19.04 0.61 7.80
C ALA A 260 -19.21 2.13 7.68
N ALA A 261 -18.12 2.88 7.46
CA ALA A 261 -18.19 4.32 7.24
C ALA A 261 -18.99 4.65 5.95
N ALA A 262 -18.73 3.97 4.85
CA ALA A 262 -19.48 4.15 3.60
C ALA A 262 -20.96 3.75 3.74
N ALA A 263 -21.27 2.70 4.50
CA ALA A 263 -22.65 2.29 4.76
C ALA A 263 -23.42 3.34 5.57
N VAL A 264 -22.80 3.98 6.57
CA VAL A 264 -23.39 5.10 7.31
C VAL A 264 -23.64 6.28 6.38
N GLU A 265 -22.63 6.67 5.59
CA GLU A 265 -22.74 7.79 4.65
C GLU A 265 -23.87 7.59 3.62
N ALA A 266 -24.08 6.36 3.19
CA ALA A 266 -25.13 5.98 2.24
C ALA A 266 -26.51 5.72 2.89
N GLY A 267 -26.64 5.87 4.21
CA GLY A 267 -27.88 5.59 4.94
C GLY A 267 -28.28 4.11 5.00
N GLN A 268 -27.33 3.20 4.79
CA GLN A 268 -27.52 1.74 4.86
C GLN A 268 -27.25 1.17 6.25
N LEU A 269 -26.69 1.98 7.14
CA LEU A 269 -26.41 1.64 8.53
C LEU A 269 -26.64 2.87 9.41
N GLU A 270 -27.32 2.69 10.54
CA GLU A 270 -27.55 3.77 11.50
C GLU A 270 -26.24 4.34 12.06
N PRO A 271 -26.05 5.67 12.11
CA PRO A 271 -24.81 6.29 12.58
C PRO A 271 -24.38 5.84 13.98
N ASP A 272 -25.34 5.72 14.91
CA ASP A 272 -25.10 5.32 16.31
C ASP A 272 -24.52 3.90 16.44
N VAL A 273 -24.73 3.06 15.44
CA VAL A 273 -24.19 1.69 15.38
C VAL A 273 -22.93 1.64 14.53
N GLY A 274 -22.98 2.28 13.35
CA GLY A 274 -21.94 2.18 12.34
C GLY A 274 -20.66 2.93 12.67
N LEU A 275 -20.75 4.16 13.21
CA LEU A 275 -19.56 4.97 13.51
C LEU A 275 -18.70 4.33 14.63
N PRO A 276 -19.27 3.88 15.77
CA PRO A 276 -18.47 3.18 16.78
C PRO A 276 -17.86 1.87 16.28
N ALA A 277 -18.56 1.14 15.41
CA ALA A 277 -18.04 -0.08 14.80
C ALA A 277 -16.87 0.20 13.86
N ALA A 278 -16.98 1.25 13.04
CA ALA A 278 -15.92 1.66 12.12
C ALA A 278 -14.65 2.10 12.86
N HIS A 279 -14.78 2.89 13.94
CA HIS A 279 -13.64 3.28 14.79
C HIS A 279 -12.95 2.07 15.41
N ARG A 280 -13.71 1.19 16.07
CA ARG A 280 -13.13 -0.04 16.66
C ARG A 280 -12.42 -0.89 15.62
N ALA A 281 -12.95 -0.97 14.40
CA ALA A 281 -12.31 -1.70 13.32
C ALA A 281 -11.02 -1.00 12.83
N ALA A 282 -11.02 0.34 12.69
CA ALA A 282 -9.83 1.09 12.31
C ALA A 282 -8.72 0.99 13.36
N ASP A 283 -9.06 1.13 14.64
CA ASP A 283 -8.13 1.01 15.76
C ASP A 283 -7.57 -0.42 15.85
N GLY A 284 -8.44 -1.44 15.80
CA GLY A 284 -8.01 -2.83 15.79
C GLY A 284 -7.11 -3.17 14.59
N ALA A 285 -7.38 -2.60 13.41
CA ALA A 285 -6.50 -2.75 12.25
C ALA A 285 -5.10 -2.17 12.54
N ALA A 286 -5.04 -0.98 13.14
CA ALA A 286 -3.78 -0.33 13.49
C ALA A 286 -3.01 -1.10 14.56
N GLU A 287 -3.69 -1.62 15.59
CA GLU A 287 -3.12 -2.46 16.66
C GLU A 287 -2.51 -3.76 16.11
N LEU A 288 -3.15 -4.36 15.10
CA LEU A 288 -2.62 -5.55 14.41
C LEU A 288 -1.55 -5.22 13.36
N GLY A 289 -1.10 -3.96 13.30
CA GLY A 289 0.05 -3.54 12.49
C GLY A 289 -0.29 -3.05 11.09
N CYS A 290 -1.55 -2.73 10.79
CA CYS A 290 -1.89 -1.92 9.61
C CYS A 290 -1.28 -0.52 9.77
N PRO A 291 -0.47 -0.04 8.81
CA PRO A 291 0.07 1.30 8.90
C PRO A 291 -1.04 2.36 8.90
N LYS A 292 -1.02 3.27 9.89
CA LYS A 292 -2.04 4.34 10.03
C LYS A 292 -2.24 5.15 8.76
N TYR A 293 -1.18 5.38 7.98
CA TYR A 293 -1.28 6.13 6.73
C TYR A 293 -2.23 5.46 5.71
N ARG A 294 -2.41 4.13 5.75
CA ARG A 294 -3.36 3.40 4.90
C ARG A 294 -4.81 3.51 5.37
N LEU A 295 -5.04 4.01 6.58
CA LEU A 295 -6.37 4.22 7.14
C LEU A 295 -6.81 5.68 7.02
N THR A 296 -5.95 6.58 6.53
CA THR A 296 -6.22 8.03 6.47
C THR A 296 -7.48 8.38 5.66
N GLY A 297 -7.72 7.69 4.55
CA GLY A 297 -8.97 7.82 3.78
C GLY A 297 -10.22 7.50 4.61
N THR A 298 -10.23 6.32 5.24
CA THR A 298 -11.32 5.91 6.15
C THR A 298 -11.50 6.86 7.33
N LEU A 299 -10.39 7.27 7.97
CA LEU A 299 -10.43 8.21 9.09
C LEU A 299 -10.93 9.60 8.65
N GLY A 300 -10.62 10.01 7.41
CA GLY A 300 -11.16 11.23 6.81
C GLY A 300 -12.66 11.16 6.59
N LEU A 301 -13.18 10.01 6.12
CA LEU A 301 -14.62 9.79 5.99
C LEU A 301 -15.32 9.77 7.36
N LEU A 302 -14.73 9.13 8.37
CA LEU A 302 -15.27 9.17 9.73
C LEU A 302 -15.34 10.60 10.28
N ALA A 303 -14.26 11.37 10.14
CA ALA A 303 -14.25 12.78 10.55
C ALA A 303 -15.33 13.61 9.83
N LEU A 304 -15.60 13.34 8.54
CA LEU A 304 -16.68 14.00 7.81
C LEU A 304 -18.05 13.68 8.41
N LEU A 305 -18.31 12.40 8.68
CA LEU A 305 -19.58 11.92 9.26
C LEU A 305 -19.82 12.42 10.68
N GLU A 306 -18.74 12.75 11.40
CA GLU A 306 -18.77 13.33 12.75
C GLU A 306 -18.88 14.86 12.75
N GLY A 307 -18.96 15.49 11.59
CA GLY A 307 -19.09 16.95 11.48
C GLY A 307 -17.77 17.71 11.65
N GLU A 308 -16.63 17.08 11.37
CA GLU A 308 -15.29 17.67 11.44
C GLU A 308 -14.68 17.92 10.03
N PRO A 309 -15.23 18.83 9.21
CA PRO A 309 -14.88 18.96 7.79
C PRO A 309 -13.40 19.31 7.55
N HIS A 310 -12.77 20.14 8.38
CA HIS A 310 -11.36 20.50 8.21
C HIS A 310 -10.42 19.32 8.46
N LYS A 311 -10.73 18.48 9.44
CA LYS A 311 -9.97 17.25 9.71
C LYS A 311 -10.20 16.23 8.60
N ALA A 312 -11.44 16.11 8.10
CA ALA A 312 -11.76 15.29 6.94
C ALA A 312 -10.97 15.70 5.69
N ILE A 313 -10.90 17.00 5.37
CA ILE A 313 -10.08 17.53 4.26
C ILE A 313 -8.63 17.11 4.42
N SER A 314 -8.03 17.34 5.60
CA SER A 314 -6.62 17.01 5.86
C SER A 314 -6.32 15.52 5.71
N LEU A 315 -7.15 14.66 6.32
CA LEU A 315 -6.95 13.21 6.30
C LEU A 315 -7.25 12.60 4.93
N ALA A 316 -8.33 12.98 4.27
CA ALA A 316 -8.71 12.44 2.97
C ALA A 316 -7.77 12.94 1.85
N THR A 317 -7.24 14.17 1.94
CA THR A 317 -6.19 14.64 1.03
C THR A 317 -4.92 13.79 1.17
N GLN A 318 -4.50 13.51 2.40
CA GLN A 318 -3.37 12.60 2.64
C GLN A 318 -3.66 11.20 2.10
N GLY A 319 -4.89 10.69 2.27
CA GLY A 319 -5.34 9.43 1.68
C GLY A 319 -5.18 9.43 0.16
N ALA A 320 -5.74 10.43 -0.51
CA ALA A 320 -5.68 10.56 -1.97
C ALA A 320 -4.23 10.65 -2.50
N GLU A 321 -3.34 11.33 -1.78
CA GLU A 321 -1.93 11.45 -2.14
C GLU A 321 -1.14 10.14 -1.98
N LEU A 322 -1.47 9.34 -0.96
CA LEU A 322 -0.78 8.11 -0.60
C LEU A 322 -1.39 6.85 -1.23
N SER A 323 -2.60 6.93 -1.77
CA SER A 323 -3.34 5.80 -2.36
C SER A 323 -2.69 5.29 -3.65
N ASP A 324 -2.32 4.01 -3.69
CA ASP A 324 -1.73 3.38 -4.88
C ASP A 324 -2.77 3.02 -5.95
N TYR A 325 -4.05 2.97 -5.59
CA TYR A 325 -5.15 2.50 -6.42
C TYR A 325 -6.09 3.65 -6.83
N ALA A 326 -6.55 3.62 -8.08
CA ALA A 326 -7.37 4.70 -8.65
C ALA A 326 -8.72 4.84 -7.95
N LEU A 327 -9.39 3.72 -7.63
CA LEU A 327 -10.70 3.72 -6.98
C LEU A 327 -10.62 4.24 -5.54
N THR A 328 -9.63 3.80 -4.75
CA THR A 328 -9.43 4.31 -3.39
C THR A 328 -9.16 5.82 -3.41
N ARG A 329 -8.33 6.30 -4.35
CA ARG A 329 -8.09 7.74 -4.49
C ARG A 329 -9.33 8.52 -4.93
N ALA A 330 -10.13 7.98 -5.85
CA ALA A 330 -11.39 8.60 -6.25
C ALA A 330 -12.36 8.69 -5.06
N ASP A 331 -12.37 7.68 -4.20
CA ASP A 331 -13.14 7.63 -2.95
C ASP A 331 -12.68 8.68 -1.93
N ASP A 332 -11.36 8.81 -1.76
CA ASP A 332 -10.74 9.82 -0.90
C ASP A 332 -11.03 11.24 -1.41
N LEU A 333 -10.93 11.47 -2.72
CA LEU A 333 -11.27 12.76 -3.34
C LEU A 333 -12.76 13.10 -3.25
N ALA A 334 -13.65 12.09 -3.33
CA ALA A 334 -15.07 12.29 -3.06
C ALA A 334 -15.31 12.74 -1.61
N THR A 335 -14.57 12.17 -0.64
CA THR A 335 -14.59 12.64 0.76
C THR A 335 -14.09 14.08 0.87
N VAL A 336 -12.99 14.44 0.19
CA VAL A 336 -12.47 15.83 0.16
C VAL A 336 -13.52 16.80 -0.40
N ALA A 337 -14.15 16.45 -1.52
CA ALA A 337 -15.17 17.27 -2.15
C ALA A 337 -16.37 17.51 -1.20
N ARG A 338 -16.90 16.44 -0.60
CA ARG A 338 -18.01 16.53 0.38
C ARG A 338 -17.62 17.31 1.63
N ALA A 339 -16.38 17.19 2.11
CA ALA A 339 -15.89 17.96 3.24
C ALA A 339 -15.76 19.46 2.92
N HIS A 340 -15.35 19.82 1.71
CA HIS A 340 -15.37 21.21 1.25
C HIS A 340 -16.79 21.77 1.12
N MET A 341 -17.76 20.98 0.66
CA MET A 341 -19.19 21.38 0.66
C MET A 341 -19.68 21.66 2.09
N ALA A 342 -19.38 20.77 3.03
CA ALA A 342 -19.74 20.95 4.45
C ALA A 342 -19.07 22.19 5.08
N ALA A 343 -17.89 22.57 4.59
CA ALA A 343 -17.19 23.80 4.99
C ALA A 343 -17.65 25.06 4.21
N GLY A 344 -18.61 24.95 3.29
CA GLY A 344 -19.11 26.07 2.48
C GLY A 344 -18.21 26.51 1.32
N ASN A 345 -17.19 25.71 0.97
CA ASN A 345 -16.26 26.01 -0.13
C ASN A 345 -16.57 25.17 -1.38
N ASN A 346 -17.65 25.51 -2.07
CA ASN A 346 -18.09 24.76 -3.27
C ASN A 346 -17.11 24.86 -4.46
N ALA A 347 -16.26 25.89 -4.51
CA ALA A 347 -15.24 25.99 -5.55
C ALA A 347 -14.19 24.88 -5.40
N ALA A 348 -13.60 24.74 -4.20
CA ALA A 348 -12.66 23.67 -3.90
C ALA A 348 -13.31 22.28 -3.99
N ALA A 349 -14.60 22.17 -3.64
CA ALA A 349 -15.34 20.92 -3.81
C ALA A 349 -15.41 20.46 -5.28
N ARG A 350 -15.67 21.40 -6.20
CA ARG A 350 -15.71 21.10 -7.64
C ARG A 350 -14.34 20.72 -8.19
N GLU A 351 -13.26 21.34 -7.71
CA GLU A 351 -11.89 20.97 -8.10
C GLU A 351 -11.56 19.53 -7.68
N ALA A 352 -11.83 19.18 -6.43
CA ALA A 352 -11.60 17.83 -5.92
C ALA A 352 -12.48 16.78 -6.63
N LEU A 353 -13.75 17.10 -6.89
CA LEU A 353 -14.65 16.21 -7.64
C LEU A 353 -14.18 16.02 -9.08
N ALA A 354 -13.78 17.08 -9.78
CA ALA A 354 -13.27 16.98 -11.14
C ALA A 354 -12.07 16.03 -11.22
N GLU A 355 -11.15 16.09 -10.25
CA GLU A 355 -10.05 15.12 -10.16
C GLU A 355 -10.56 13.68 -9.93
N ALA A 356 -11.52 13.48 -9.02
CA ALA A 356 -12.11 12.16 -8.76
C ALA A 356 -12.77 11.55 -10.02
N GLU A 357 -13.43 12.38 -10.82
CA GLU A 357 -14.12 11.96 -12.04
C GLU A 357 -13.16 11.51 -13.15
N THR A 358 -11.97 12.13 -13.23
CA THR A 358 -10.93 11.67 -14.17
C THR A 358 -10.42 10.26 -13.84
N LEU A 359 -10.54 9.85 -12.57
CA LEU A 359 -10.13 8.53 -12.10
C LEU A 359 -11.26 7.51 -12.26
N ALA A 360 -12.46 7.83 -11.77
CA ALA A 360 -13.59 6.91 -11.78
C ALA A 360 -14.95 7.63 -11.63
N ALA A 361 -15.41 8.33 -12.67
CA ALA A 361 -16.71 9.01 -12.68
C ALA A 361 -17.92 8.09 -12.39
N TRP A 362 -17.80 6.78 -12.66
CA TRP A 362 -18.85 5.79 -12.41
C TRP A 362 -18.87 5.31 -10.95
N TRP A 363 -17.83 5.59 -10.16
CA TRP A 363 -17.71 5.10 -8.79
C TRP A 363 -18.84 5.70 -7.93
N PRO A 364 -19.57 4.90 -7.12
CA PRO A 364 -20.82 5.36 -6.49
C PRO A 364 -20.69 6.65 -5.68
N ARG A 365 -19.66 6.75 -4.82
CA ARG A 365 -19.43 7.96 -4.01
C ARG A 365 -19.11 9.19 -4.87
N VAL A 366 -18.43 9.03 -6.00
CA VAL A 366 -18.14 10.12 -6.96
C VAL A 366 -19.43 10.57 -7.65
N ALA A 367 -20.19 9.62 -8.22
CA ALA A 367 -21.44 9.89 -8.93
C ALA A 367 -22.49 10.58 -8.02
N GLU A 368 -22.65 10.11 -6.79
CA GLU A 368 -23.53 10.75 -5.81
C GLU A 368 -23.06 12.16 -5.41
N THR A 369 -21.74 12.38 -5.32
CA THR A 369 -21.20 13.72 -4.99
C THR A 369 -21.49 14.70 -6.11
N ARG A 370 -21.33 14.28 -7.37
CA ARG A 370 -21.72 15.07 -8.54
C ARG A 370 -23.20 15.46 -8.47
N ALA A 371 -24.08 14.49 -8.26
CA ALA A 371 -25.53 14.73 -8.19
C ALA A 371 -25.91 15.74 -7.10
N ARG A 372 -25.17 15.80 -5.98
CA ARG A 372 -25.41 16.79 -4.91
C ARG A 372 -24.89 18.18 -5.27
N LEU A 373 -23.72 18.28 -5.91
CA LEU A 373 -23.11 19.56 -6.31
C LEU A 373 -23.81 20.25 -7.48
N ASP A 374 -24.50 19.50 -8.33
CA ASP A 374 -25.26 20.06 -9.47
C ASP A 374 -26.57 20.74 -9.03
N ILE A 375 -27.05 20.44 -7.81
CA ILE A 375 -28.29 20.99 -7.25
C ILE A 375 -28.05 22.32 -6.50
N SER A 376 -26.80 22.63 -6.17
CA SER A 376 -26.37 23.75 -5.30
C SER A 376 -25.54 24.80 -6.04
#